data_AF-A0AA39Q610-F1
#
_entry.id   AF-A0AA39Q610-F1
#
_cell.length_a   1.000
_cell.length_b   1.000
_cell.length_c   1.000
_cell.angle_alpha   90.00
_cell.angle_beta   90.00
_cell.angle_gamma   90.00
#
_symmetry.space_group_name_H-M   'P 1'
#
loop_
_entity.id
_entity.type
_entity.pdbx_description
1 polymer ?
#
loop_
_entity_poly.entity_id
_entity_poly.type
_entity_poly.pdbx_seq_one_letter_code
_entity_poly.pdbx_strand_id
1 'polypeptide(L)'
;MFTVFNMIQQWKLLLHTSLKVKRRNFAEVVDRFRSVSIEAVTTVAQQVADGNVLTANTPEEKCILALMKEVNAVSSAIPGSSMAHVAKRNEVKVLCVDQGLASFFITINPADIYNPIVKFLGDSEINVDNMLPEQIPCYWDQSILVAQNPTTAATFFNHHMKAFIK
;
A
#
# COMPACT_ATOMS: atom_id res chain seq x y z
N MET A 1 2.78 27.24 -10.30
CA MET A 1 4.01 26.46 -10.63
C MET A 1 3.73 24.97 -10.85
N PHE A 2 2.96 24.31 -9.98
CA PHE A 2 2.63 22.87 -10.11
C PHE A 2 1.83 22.47 -11.35
N THR A 3 0.93 23.32 -11.86
CA THR A 3 0.13 23.04 -13.07
C THR A 3 0.98 22.92 -14.33
N VAL A 4 1.91 23.87 -14.52
CA VAL A 4 2.86 23.88 -15.63
C VAL A 4 3.79 22.67 -15.55
N PHE A 5 4.28 22.35 -14.35
CA PHE A 5 5.09 21.14 -14.14
C PHE A 5 4.32 19.87 -14.51
N ASN A 6 3.07 19.73 -14.06
CA ASN A 6 2.23 18.58 -14.40
C ASN A 6 1.98 18.47 -15.91
N MET A 7 1.71 19.60 -16.56
CA MET A 7 1.54 19.65 -18.02
C MET A 7 2.82 19.19 -18.75
N ILE A 8 4.00 19.67 -18.35
CA ILE A 8 5.28 19.22 -18.92
C ILE A 8 5.50 17.71 -18.70
N GLN A 9 5.13 17.18 -17.53
CA GLN A 9 5.25 15.75 -17.23
C GLN A 9 4.30 14.91 -18.09
N GLN A 10 3.06 15.36 -18.28
CA GLN A 10 2.10 14.71 -19.18
C GLN A 10 2.61 14.71 -20.63
N TRP A 11 3.17 15.83 -21.10
CA TRP A 11 3.73 15.94 -22.45
C TRP A 11 4.90 14.98 -22.66
N LYS A 12 5.84 14.93 -21.71
CA LYS A 12 6.93 13.96 -21.75
C LYS A 12 6.42 12.52 -21.75
N LEU A 13 5.37 12.23 -20.98
CA LEU A 13 4.78 10.91 -20.90
C LEU A 13 4.16 10.51 -22.24
N LEU A 14 3.39 11.40 -22.86
CA LEU A 14 2.79 11.17 -24.18
C LEU A 14 3.85 10.95 -25.26
N LEU A 15 4.95 11.73 -25.25
CA LEU A 15 6.02 11.62 -26.24
C LEU A 15 6.87 10.35 -26.10
N HIS A 16 6.98 9.79 -24.89
CA HIS A 16 7.89 8.66 -24.60
C HIS A 16 7.18 7.38 -24.21
N THR A 17 5.87 7.28 -24.41
CA THR A 17 5.12 6.04 -24.16
C THR A 17 5.05 5.19 -25.41
N SER A 18 5.57 3.98 -25.30
CA SER A 18 5.45 2.94 -26.31
C SER A 18 4.65 1.77 -25.74
N LEU A 19 3.95 1.04 -26.61
CA LEU A 19 3.24 -0.16 -26.21
C LEU A 19 4.18 -1.36 -26.35
N LYS A 20 4.31 -2.15 -25.28
CA LYS A 20 5.10 -3.38 -25.26
C LYS A 20 4.21 -4.58 -25.05
N VAL A 21 4.44 -5.61 -25.86
CA VAL A 21 3.77 -6.90 -25.79
C VAL A 21 4.84 -8.00 -25.72
N LYS A 22 4.52 -9.13 -25.10
CA LYS A 22 5.41 -10.31 -25.15
C LYS A 22 5.55 -10.77 -26.59
N ARG A 23 6.79 -11.01 -27.06
CA ARG A 23 7.07 -11.40 -28.46
C ARG A 23 6.22 -12.57 -28.94
N ARG A 24 6.04 -13.60 -28.10
CA ARG A 24 5.22 -14.78 -28.41
C ARG A 24 3.73 -14.48 -28.67
N ASN A 25 3.20 -13.40 -28.11
CA ASN A 25 1.81 -13.01 -28.23
C ASN A 25 1.62 -11.84 -29.22
N PHE A 26 2.68 -11.38 -29.89
CA PHE A 26 2.63 -10.16 -30.68
C PHE A 26 1.61 -10.23 -31.83
N ALA A 27 1.62 -11.33 -32.61
CA ALA A 27 0.69 -11.50 -33.73
C ALA A 27 -0.77 -11.50 -33.26
N GLU A 28 -1.07 -12.31 -32.24
CA GLU A 28 -2.41 -12.42 -31.65
C GLU A 28 -2.92 -11.08 -31.10
N VAL A 29 -2.06 -10.33 -30.41
CA VAL A 29 -2.41 -9.01 -29.88
C VAL A 29 -2.65 -8.00 -30.99
N VAL A 30 -1.87 -8.03 -32.08
CA VAL A 30 -2.10 -7.15 -33.24
C VAL A 30 -3.44 -7.45 -33.90
N ASP A 31 -3.80 -8.73 -34.06
CA ASP A 31 -5.09 -9.11 -34.66
C ASP A 31 -6.26 -8.69 -33.77
N ARG A 32 -6.17 -8.92 -32.45
CA ARG A 32 -7.15 -8.43 -31.48
C ARG A 32 -7.26 -6.91 -31.51
N PHE A 33 -6.13 -6.19 -31.56
CA PHE A 33 -6.11 -4.73 -31.63
C PHE A 33 -6.80 -4.18 -32.89
N ARG A 34 -6.70 -4.89 -34.02
CA ARG A 34 -7.41 -4.54 -35.27
C ARG A 34 -8.91 -4.83 -35.20
N SER A 35 -9.31 -5.83 -34.42
CA SER A 35 -10.72 -6.25 -34.31
C SER A 35 -11.58 -5.36 -33.41
N VAL A 36 -10.96 -4.52 -32.58
CA VAL A 36 -11.65 -3.73 -31.56
C VAL A 36 -12.13 -2.39 -32.12
N SER A 37 -13.39 -2.06 -31.84
CA SER A 37 -14.01 -0.78 -32.21
C SER A 37 -13.52 0.36 -31.29
N ILE A 38 -13.41 1.57 -31.84
CA ILE A 38 -12.99 2.75 -31.05
C ILE A 38 -14.02 3.11 -29.98
N GLU A 39 -15.30 2.88 -30.26
CA GLU A 39 -16.43 3.15 -29.37
C GLU A 39 -16.38 2.27 -28.11
N ALA A 40 -16.02 0.99 -28.27
CA ALA A 40 -15.83 0.09 -27.14
C ALA A 40 -14.62 0.54 -26.28
N VAL A 41 -13.53 1.00 -26.89
CA VAL A 41 -12.36 1.52 -26.17
C VAL A 41 -12.72 2.76 -25.34
N THR A 42 -13.48 3.70 -25.91
CA THR A 42 -13.91 4.90 -25.18
C THR A 42 -14.83 4.57 -24.02
N THR A 43 -15.73 3.60 -24.20
CA THR A 43 -16.66 3.17 -23.16
C THR A 43 -15.92 2.55 -21.98
N VAL A 44 -14.98 1.62 -22.25
CA VAL A 44 -14.16 1.00 -21.20
C VAL A 44 -13.27 2.04 -20.52
N ALA A 45 -12.68 2.97 -21.27
CA ALA A 45 -11.84 4.03 -20.69
C ALA A 45 -12.61 4.95 -19.74
N GLN A 46 -13.86 5.30 -20.07
CA GLN A 46 -14.73 6.08 -19.20
C GLN A 46 -15.10 5.31 -17.93
N GLN A 47 -15.48 4.03 -18.05
CA GLN A 47 -15.78 3.18 -16.89
C GLN A 47 -14.59 3.07 -15.93
N VAL A 48 -13.35 2.94 -16.45
CA VAL A 48 -12.12 2.94 -15.65
C VAL A 48 -11.90 4.29 -14.98
N ALA A 49 -12.12 5.39 -15.68
CA ALA A 49 -11.93 6.75 -15.14
C ALA A 49 -12.91 7.06 -13.99
N ASP A 50 -14.15 6.58 -14.12
CA ASP A 50 -15.20 6.77 -13.12
C ASP A 50 -15.05 5.83 -11.90
N GLY A 51 -14.09 4.89 -11.93
CA GLY A 51 -13.86 3.93 -10.85
C GLY A 51 -14.93 2.85 -10.74
N ASN A 52 -15.74 2.66 -11.79
CA ASN A 52 -16.78 1.64 -11.82
C ASN A 52 -16.18 0.23 -11.91
N VAL A 53 -16.91 -0.75 -11.36
CA VAL A 53 -16.54 -2.16 -11.55
C VAL A 53 -16.58 -2.48 -13.04
N LEU A 54 -15.47 -2.99 -13.58
CA LEU A 54 -15.34 -3.33 -15.00
C LEU A 54 -16.22 -4.54 -15.35
N THR A 55 -17.50 -4.29 -15.59
CA THR A 55 -18.44 -5.31 -16.07
C THR A 55 -18.25 -5.48 -17.57
N ALA A 56 -17.59 -6.57 -17.97
CA ALA A 56 -17.39 -6.92 -19.36
C ALA A 56 -18.68 -7.55 -19.92
N ASN A 57 -19.63 -6.70 -20.30
CA ASN A 57 -20.95 -7.09 -20.74
C ASN A 57 -20.93 -7.53 -22.21
N THR A 58 -20.08 -6.91 -23.02
CA THR A 58 -19.94 -7.23 -24.45
C THR A 58 -18.69 -8.07 -24.74
N PRO A 59 -18.69 -8.89 -25.81
CA PRO A 59 -17.49 -9.62 -26.24
C PRO A 59 -16.33 -8.68 -26.60
N GLU A 60 -16.61 -7.48 -27.09
CA GLU A 60 -15.63 -6.44 -27.41
C GLU A 60 -14.97 -5.86 -26.15
N GLU A 61 -15.75 -5.56 -25.11
CA GLU A 61 -15.23 -5.13 -23.80
C GLU A 61 -14.33 -6.20 -23.18
N LYS A 62 -14.70 -7.48 -23.28
CA LYS A 62 -13.85 -8.59 -22.83
C LYS A 62 -12.52 -8.64 -23.58
N CYS A 63 -12.55 -8.39 -24.89
CA CYS A 63 -11.33 -8.32 -25.70
C CYS A 63 -10.44 -7.14 -25.28
N ILE A 64 -11.02 -5.96 -25.03
CA ILE A 64 -10.29 -4.78 -24.54
C ILE A 64 -9.64 -5.05 -23.18
N LEU A 65 -10.38 -5.66 -22.24
CA LEU A 65 -9.82 -5.99 -20.93
C LEU A 65 -8.70 -7.03 -21.02
N ALA A 66 -8.78 -7.97 -21.95
CA ALA A 66 -7.69 -8.90 -22.24
C ALA A 66 -6.47 -8.16 -22.83
N LEU A 67 -6.70 -7.25 -23.79
CA LEU A 67 -5.65 -6.41 -24.37
C LEU A 67 -4.98 -5.53 -23.30
N MET A 68 -5.73 -4.92 -22.37
CA MET A 68 -5.17 -4.12 -21.27
C MET A 68 -4.25 -4.94 -20.34
N LYS A 69 -4.48 -6.25 -20.20
CA LYS A 69 -3.60 -7.14 -19.41
C LYS A 69 -2.33 -7.53 -20.17
N GLU A 70 -2.41 -7.62 -21.50
CA GLU A 70 -1.31 -8.11 -22.35
C GLU A 70 -0.41 -6.98 -22.87
N VAL A 71 -1.00 -5.81 -23.10
CA VAL A 71 -0.34 -4.58 -23.58
C VAL A 71 0.12 -3.79 -22.37
N ASN A 72 1.44 -3.70 -22.20
CA ASN A 72 2.04 -2.88 -21.17
C ASN A 72 2.50 -1.56 -21.78
N ALA A 73 2.04 -0.44 -21.24
CA ALA A 73 2.60 0.86 -21.56
C ALA A 73 4.01 0.95 -20.97
N VAL A 74 5.02 1.01 -21.83
CA VAL A 74 6.40 1.27 -21.45
C VAL A 74 6.67 2.72 -21.74
N SER A 75 6.68 3.53 -20.68
CA SER A 75 7.16 4.89 -20.72
C SER A 75 8.61 4.98 -20.26
N SER A 76 9.32 6.01 -20.71
CA SER A 76 10.56 6.41 -20.06
C SER A 76 10.33 6.67 -18.56
N ALA A 77 11.35 6.50 -17.72
CA ALA A 77 11.26 6.67 -16.26
C ALA A 77 11.09 8.15 -15.85
N ILE A 78 10.02 8.78 -16.34
CA ILE A 78 9.67 10.17 -16.06
C ILE A 78 9.36 10.27 -14.56
N PRO A 79 9.93 11.25 -13.84
CA PRO A 79 9.68 11.42 -12.42
C PRO A 79 8.18 11.42 -12.08
N GLY A 80 7.77 10.61 -11.11
CA GLY A 80 6.36 10.46 -10.72
C GLY A 80 5.53 9.49 -11.57
N SER A 81 6.10 8.88 -12.61
CA SER A 81 5.44 7.79 -13.34
C SER A 81 5.59 6.45 -12.61
N SER A 82 4.68 5.50 -12.88
CA SER A 82 4.78 4.12 -12.40
C SER A 82 6.12 3.47 -12.78
N MET A 83 6.67 3.81 -13.95
CA MET A 83 7.96 3.31 -14.42
C MET A 83 9.13 3.89 -13.61
N ALA A 84 9.09 5.16 -13.22
CA ALA A 84 10.07 5.74 -12.31
C ALA A 84 10.04 5.07 -10.94
N HIS A 85 8.86 4.74 -10.41
CA HIS A 85 8.75 3.98 -9.17
C HIS A 85 9.34 2.56 -9.29
N VAL A 86 9.10 1.87 -10.40
CA VAL A 86 9.72 0.56 -10.67
C VAL A 86 11.25 0.68 -10.74
N ALA A 87 11.77 1.68 -11.47
CA ALA A 87 13.20 1.92 -11.58
C ALA A 87 13.84 2.18 -10.21
N LYS A 88 13.22 3.04 -9.39
CA LYS A 88 13.68 3.32 -8.02
C LYS A 88 13.63 2.10 -7.11
N ARG A 89 12.59 1.26 -7.20
CA ARG A 89 12.56 -0.02 -6.46
C ARG A 89 13.69 -0.95 -6.88
N ASN A 90 14.00 -1.01 -8.17
CA ASN A 90 15.12 -1.83 -8.66
C ASN A 90 16.46 -1.28 -8.18
N GLU A 91 16.64 0.05 -8.17
CA GLU A 91 17.81 0.72 -7.61
C GLU A 91 18.00 0.36 -6.13
N VAL A 92 16.94 0.47 -5.31
CA VAL A 92 16.98 0.06 -3.89
C VAL A 92 17.38 -1.41 -3.75
N LYS A 93 16.82 -2.31 -4.57
CA LYS A 93 17.20 -3.74 -4.53
C LYS A 93 18.67 -3.96 -4.84
N VAL A 94 19.20 -3.27 -5.86
CA VAL A 94 20.63 -3.36 -6.22
C VAL A 94 21.49 -2.81 -5.09
N LEU A 95 21.13 -1.68 -4.51
CA LEU A 95 21.82 -1.11 -3.34
C LEU A 95 21.82 -2.08 -2.16
N CYS A 96 20.72 -2.78 -1.89
CA CYS A 96 20.67 -3.80 -0.85
C CYS A 96 21.63 -4.97 -1.09
N VAL A 97 21.88 -5.33 -2.35
CA VAL A 97 22.82 -6.40 -2.73
C VAL A 97 24.27 -5.90 -2.63
N ASP A 98 24.52 -4.68 -3.09
CA ASP A 98 25.87 -4.11 -3.19
C ASP A 98 26.40 -3.57 -1.85
N GLN A 99 25.57 -2.84 -1.12
CA GLN A 99 25.91 -2.16 0.13
C GLN A 99 25.38 -2.88 1.38
N GLY A 100 24.67 -4.00 1.19
CA GLY A 100 23.95 -4.70 2.26
C GLY A 100 22.58 -4.10 2.56
N LEU A 101 21.78 -4.81 3.37
CA LEU A 101 20.44 -4.35 3.75
C LEU A 101 20.53 -3.06 4.55
N ALA A 102 19.60 -2.13 4.29
CA ALA A 102 19.41 -0.97 5.15
C ALA A 102 19.15 -1.44 6.59
N SER A 103 19.83 -0.83 7.56
CA SER A 103 19.51 -1.04 8.98
C SER A 103 18.11 -0.50 9.25
N PHE A 104 17.15 -1.40 9.46
CA PHE A 104 15.80 -1.01 9.86
C PHE A 104 15.78 -0.72 11.35
N PHE A 105 15.52 0.54 11.70
CA PHE A 105 15.18 0.92 13.07
C PHE A 105 13.66 0.85 13.22
N ILE A 106 13.19 -0.15 13.96
CA ILE A 106 11.76 -0.32 14.27
C ILE A 106 11.56 0.07 15.74
N THR A 107 10.85 1.16 15.97
CA THR A 107 10.41 1.53 17.32
C THR A 107 9.04 0.91 17.58
N ILE A 108 8.98 -0.06 18.48
CA ILE A 108 7.73 -0.67 18.91
C ILE A 108 7.33 0.00 20.22
N ASN A 109 6.20 0.71 20.19
CA ASN A 109 5.62 1.34 21.37
C ASN A 109 4.25 0.73 21.67
N PRO A 110 4.16 -0.34 22.49
CA PRO A 110 2.87 -0.91 22.88
C PRO A 110 2.08 0.13 23.67
N ALA A 111 0.81 0.32 23.33
CA ALA A 111 -0.03 1.32 23.97
C ALA A 111 -0.42 0.88 25.39
N ASP A 112 0.26 1.44 26.39
CA ASP A 112 0.04 1.22 27.81
C ASP A 112 -1.20 1.95 28.35
N ILE A 113 -1.57 3.09 27.77
CA ILE A 113 -2.72 3.93 28.21
C ILE A 113 -4.10 3.36 27.83
N TYR A 114 -4.14 2.32 27.00
CA TYR A 114 -5.41 1.69 26.60
C TYR A 114 -5.44 0.19 26.93
N ASN A 115 -4.37 -0.33 27.53
CA ASN A 115 -4.24 -1.76 27.76
C ASN A 115 -4.56 -2.10 29.21
N PRO A 116 -5.60 -2.93 29.47
CA PRO A 116 -5.98 -3.29 30.83
C PRO A 116 -4.91 -4.08 31.59
N ILE A 117 -3.97 -4.72 30.90
CA ILE A 117 -2.84 -5.43 31.51
C ILE A 117 -2.02 -4.50 32.41
N VAL A 118 -1.91 -3.22 32.06
CA VAL A 118 -1.20 -2.24 32.91
C VAL A 118 -1.88 -2.08 34.26
N LYS A 119 -3.22 -2.06 34.32
CA LYS A 119 -3.92 -2.01 35.61
C LYS A 119 -3.73 -3.29 36.42
N PHE A 120 -3.76 -4.46 35.76
CA PHE A 120 -3.46 -5.75 36.41
C PHE A 120 -2.04 -5.78 37.01
N LEU A 121 -1.05 -5.27 36.29
CA LEU A 121 0.33 -5.14 36.77
C LEU A 121 0.52 -4.03 37.81
N GLY A 122 -0.47 -3.17 38.00
CA GLY A 122 -0.49 -2.07 38.98
C GLY A 122 -1.29 -2.41 40.23
N ASP A 123 -1.41 -3.71 40.57
CA ASP A 123 -2.14 -4.24 41.72
C ASP A 123 -3.61 -3.80 41.80
N SER A 124 -4.23 -3.44 40.66
CA SER A 124 -5.66 -3.21 40.60
C SER A 124 -6.41 -4.55 40.60
N GLU A 125 -7.46 -4.69 41.41
CA GLU A 125 -8.34 -5.85 41.43
C GLU A 125 -9.13 -5.97 40.12
N ILE A 126 -8.50 -6.51 39.08
CA ILE A 126 -9.09 -6.71 37.77
C ILE A 126 -8.94 -8.17 37.37
N ASN A 127 -10.07 -8.77 37.00
CA ASN A 127 -10.09 -10.08 36.38
C ASN A 127 -9.92 -9.90 34.86
N VAL A 128 -8.74 -10.25 34.35
CA VAL A 128 -8.41 -10.14 32.92
C VAL A 128 -9.23 -11.12 32.07
N ASP A 129 -9.62 -12.27 32.63
CA ASP A 129 -10.37 -13.32 31.91
C ASP A 129 -11.86 -12.99 31.77
N ASN A 130 -12.42 -12.20 32.70
CA ASN A 130 -13.84 -11.84 32.76
C ASN A 130 -14.05 -10.32 32.90
N MET A 131 -13.46 -9.56 31.98
CA MET A 131 -13.47 -8.11 32.03
C MET A 131 -14.76 -7.54 31.42
N LEU A 132 -15.51 -6.76 32.20
CA LEU A 132 -16.70 -6.05 31.73
C LEU A 132 -16.31 -4.83 30.87
N PRO A 133 -17.15 -4.40 29.91
CA PRO A 133 -16.87 -3.22 29.08
C PRO A 133 -16.63 -1.94 29.89
N GLU A 134 -17.24 -1.83 31.06
CA GLU A 134 -17.09 -0.70 31.99
C GLU A 134 -15.72 -0.68 32.69
N GLN A 135 -15.02 -1.81 32.71
CA GLN A 135 -13.69 -1.95 33.32
C GLN A 135 -12.58 -1.56 32.33
N ILE A 136 -12.91 -1.30 31.06
CA ILE A 136 -11.97 -0.79 30.06
C ILE A 136 -11.34 0.51 30.58
N PRO A 137 -10.01 0.63 30.58
CA PRO A 137 -9.37 1.80 31.13
C PRO A 137 -9.82 3.10 30.46
N CYS A 138 -10.25 4.06 31.26
CA CYS A 138 -10.30 5.45 30.84
C CYS A 138 -8.88 5.99 30.75
N TYR A 139 -8.60 6.73 29.67
CA TYR A 139 -7.29 7.35 29.41
C TYR A 139 -6.76 8.12 30.64
N TRP A 140 -7.61 8.93 31.27
CA TRP A 140 -7.21 9.79 32.39
C TRP A 140 -6.79 8.97 33.62
N ASP A 141 -7.63 8.03 34.05
CA ASP A 141 -7.34 7.22 35.24
C ASP A 141 -6.09 6.38 35.05
N GLN A 142 -5.91 5.83 33.84
CA GLN A 142 -4.73 5.03 33.53
C GLN A 142 -3.46 5.88 33.46
N SER A 143 -3.54 7.10 32.94
CA SER A 143 -2.40 8.03 32.95
C SER A 143 -1.96 8.40 34.37
N ILE A 144 -2.91 8.56 35.30
CA ILE A 144 -2.63 8.82 36.71
C ILE A 144 -1.97 7.60 37.36
N LEU A 145 -2.49 6.39 37.10
CA LEU A 145 -1.92 5.14 37.60
C LEU A 145 -0.47 4.94 37.14
N VAL A 146 -0.18 5.20 35.86
CA VAL A 146 1.19 5.12 35.33
C VAL A 146 2.09 6.20 35.93
N ALA A 147 1.57 7.42 36.11
CA ALA A 147 2.33 8.51 36.74
C ALA A 147 2.65 8.23 38.22
N GLN A 148 1.74 7.58 38.95
CA GLN A 148 1.94 7.20 40.35
C GLN A 148 2.86 5.99 40.49
N ASN A 149 2.79 5.04 39.55
CA ASN A 149 3.64 3.85 39.54
C ASN A 149 4.30 3.62 38.16
N PRO A 150 5.41 4.30 37.87
CA PRO A 150 6.10 4.16 36.59
C PRO A 150 6.70 2.76 36.39
N THR A 151 6.89 1.98 37.46
CA THR A 151 7.42 0.61 37.36
C THR A 151 6.44 -0.34 36.66
N THR A 152 5.13 -0.08 36.78
CA THR A 152 4.08 -0.83 36.11
C THR A 152 4.18 -0.69 34.59
N ALA A 153 4.39 0.53 34.07
CA ALA A 153 4.57 0.77 32.64
C ALA A 153 5.85 0.11 32.10
N ALA A 154 6.96 0.18 32.85
CA ALA A 154 8.21 -0.49 32.49
C ALA A 154 8.05 -2.02 32.46
N THR A 155 7.34 -2.58 33.43
CA THR A 155 7.06 -4.03 33.51
C THR A 155 6.16 -4.48 32.37
N PHE A 156 5.12 -3.70 32.06
CA PHE A 156 4.24 -3.92 30.91
C PHE A 156 5.02 -3.94 29.59
N PHE A 157 5.87 -2.93 29.37
CA PHE A 157 6.71 -2.84 28.18
C PHE A 157 7.65 -4.04 28.06
N ASN A 158 8.35 -4.39 29.13
CA ASN A 158 9.26 -5.55 29.16
C ASN A 158 8.52 -6.86 28.86
N HIS A 159 7.34 -7.08 29.42
CA HIS A 159 6.53 -8.26 29.12
C HIS A 159 6.10 -8.30 27.65
N HIS A 160 5.66 -7.18 27.09
CA HIS A 160 5.28 -7.08 25.67
C HIS A 160 6.46 -7.32 24.75
N MET A 161 7.63 -6.74 25.05
CA MET A 161 8.83 -6.96 24.24
C MET A 161 9.31 -8.40 24.30
N LYS A 162 9.30 -9.05 25.47
CA LYS A 162 9.64 -10.48 25.59
C LYS A 162 8.66 -11.40 24.85
N ALA A 163 7.38 -11.02 24.78
CA ALA A 163 6.40 -11.78 24.02
C ALA A 163 6.55 -11.57 22.50
N PHE A 164 6.93 -10.36 22.09
CA PHE A 164 7.11 -9.99 20.69
C PHE A 164 8.42 -10.53 20.09
N ILE A 165 9.52 -10.37 20.81
CA ILE A 165 10.86 -10.82 20.42
C ILE A 165 11.06 -12.23 21.00
N LYS A 166 10.56 -13.24 20.29
CA LYS A 166 10.91 -14.64 20.57
C LYS A 166 12.20 -15.03 19.87
#